data_AF-A0A9X3BS43-F1
#
_entry.id   AF-A0A9X3BS43-F1
#
_cell.length_a   1.000
_cell.length_b   1.000
_cell.length_c   1.000
_cell.angle_alpha   90.00
_cell.angle_beta   90.00
_cell.angle_gamma   90.00
#
_symmetry.space_group_name_H-M   'P 1'
#
loop_
_entity.id
_entity.type
_entity.pdbx_description
1 polymer ?
#
loop_
_entity_poly.entity_id
_entity_poly.type
_entity_poly.pdbx_seq_one_letter_code
_entity_poly.pdbx_strand_id
1 'polypeptide(L)' 'MMEPESFGEGGVMTAPELLVESGVASVRRLGRFDATASCSCGWSGRRRVLTAAAEQDAWAHAMRDRCEVSTPLVLTW' A
#
# COMPACT_ATOMS: atom_id res chain seq x y z
N MET A 1 35.37 44.20 2.96
CA MET A 1 35.45 43.60 4.31
C MET A 1 34.08 43.81 4.94
N MET A 2 33.54 42.77 5.58
CA MET A 2 32.17 42.61 6.15
C MET A 2 31.01 42.49 5.14
N GLU A 3 30.04 41.56 5.20
CA GLU A 3 29.85 40.18 5.70
C GLU A 3 28.66 39.60 4.88
N PRO A 4 28.57 38.30 4.57
CA PRO A 4 27.38 37.71 3.93
C PRO A 4 26.29 37.39 4.96
N GLU A 5 25.07 37.87 4.72
CA GLU A 5 23.92 37.68 5.61
C GLU A 5 23.32 36.26 5.50
N SER A 6 23.49 35.55 6.61
CA SER A 6 22.62 34.53 7.24
C SER A 6 21.85 33.55 6.35
N PHE A 7 22.27 32.28 6.45
CA PHE A 7 21.45 31.09 6.25
C PHE A 7 20.16 31.18 7.09
N GLY A 8 19.01 31.27 6.42
CA GLY A 8 17.72 31.01 7.04
C GLY A 8 17.43 29.52 6.93
N GLU A 9 17.71 28.76 7.99
CA GLU A 9 17.18 27.41 8.19
C GLU A 9 15.65 27.49 8.22
N GLY A 10 15.04 27.28 7.06
CA GLY A 10 13.63 26.93 6.96
C GLY A 10 13.43 25.57 7.59
N GLY A 11 13.23 25.55 8.90
CA GLY A 11 12.94 24.36 9.69
C GLY A 11 11.82 23.56 9.02
N VAL A 12 12.19 22.43 8.44
CA VAL A 12 11.27 21.44 7.92
C VAL A 12 10.51 20.90 9.14
N MET A 13 9.28 21.37 9.32
CA MET A 13 8.29 20.74 10.16
C MET A 13 7.92 19.39 9.54
N THR A 14 8.78 18.37 9.69
CA THR A 14 8.40 16.98 9.44
C THR A 14 7.38 16.62 10.50
N ALA A 15 6.10 16.73 10.13
CA ALA A 15 5.02 16.06 10.84
C ALA A 15 5.45 14.59 11.04
N PRO A 16 5.10 13.96 12.17
CA PRO A 16 5.40 12.56 12.36
C PRO A 16 4.64 11.80 11.28
N GLU A 17 5.31 11.47 10.18
CA GLU A 17 4.96 10.35 9.35
C GLU A 17 5.06 9.17 10.31
N LEU A 18 3.94 8.85 10.96
CA LEU A 18 3.67 7.49 11.38
C LEU A 18 4.08 6.68 10.17
N LEU A 19 5.17 5.92 10.31
CA LEU A 19 5.67 5.00 9.29
C LEU A 19 4.53 4.02 9.04
N VAL A 20 3.55 4.42 8.21
CA VAL A 20 2.56 3.52 7.66
C VAL A 20 3.44 2.65 6.81
N GLU A 21 3.79 1.48 7.33
CA GLU A 21 4.57 0.49 6.60
C GLU A 21 3.82 0.22 5.31
N SER A 22 4.29 0.85 4.22
CA SER A 22 3.71 0.65 2.92
C SER A 22 3.93 -0.80 2.55
N GLY A 23 2.84 -1.49 2.22
CA GLY A 23 2.85 -2.90 1.88
C GLY A 23 2.66 -3.13 0.39
N VAL A 24 2.74 -4.41 0.02
CA VAL A 24 2.38 -4.89 -1.32
C VAL A 24 1.12 -5.74 -1.22
N ALA A 25 0.05 -5.26 -1.83
CA ALA A 25 -1.23 -5.94 -1.93
C ALA A 25 -1.22 -6.96 -3.08
N SER A 26 -1.73 -8.15 -2.81
CA SER A 26 -1.82 -9.25 -3.76
C SER A 26 -3.11 -10.02 -3.58
N VAL A 27 -3.53 -10.77 -4.60
CA VAL A 27 -4.71 -11.62 -4.58
C VAL A 27 -4.30 -13.08 -4.67
N ARG A 28 -4.74 -13.89 -3.72
CA ARG A 28 -4.58 -15.35 -3.75
C ARG A 28 -5.89 -16.01 -4.14
N ARG A 29 -5.82 -16.92 -5.12
CA ARG A 29 -6.92 -17.84 -5.44
C ARG A 29 -6.78 -19.10 -4.58
N LEU A 30 -7.79 -19.41 -3.78
CA LEU A 30 -7.84 -20.56 -2.86
C LEU A 30 -8.55 -21.79 -3.45
N GLY A 31 -9.19 -21.63 -4.61
CA GLY A 31 -9.90 -22.69 -5.32
C GLY A 31 -10.63 -22.15 -6.55
N ARG A 32 -11.62 -22.90 -7.06
CA ARG A 32 -12.36 -22.49 -8.28
C ARG A 32 -13.23 -21.23 -8.05
N PHE A 33 -13.68 -21.01 -6.82
CA PHE A 33 -14.65 -19.97 -6.44
C PHE A 33 -14.26 -19.29 -5.12
N ASP A 34 -12.98 -19.19 -4.82
CA ASP A 34 -12.48 -18.53 -3.60
C ASP A 34 -11.23 -17.74 -3.95
N ALA A 35 -11.30 -16.42 -3.75
CA ALA A 35 -10.20 -15.49 -3.91
C ALA A 35 -10.20 -14.50 -2.75
N THR A 36 -9.01 -14.15 -2.26
CA THR A 36 -8.83 -13.20 -1.14
C THR A 36 -7.65 -12.29 -1.41
N ALA A 37 -7.83 -10.99 -1.18
CA ALA A 37 -6.75 -10.02 -1.20
C ALA A 37 -6.03 -9.98 0.16
N SER A 38 -4.72 -9.79 0.14
CA SER A 38 -3.89 -9.61 1.34
C SER A 38 -2.76 -8.64 1.04
N CYS A 39 -2.29 -7.92 2.05
CA CYS A 39 -1.18 -6.98 1.93
C CYS A 39 -0.09 -7.31 2.94
N SER A 40 1.18 -7.08 2.57
CA SER A 40 2.31 -7.28 3.49
C SER A 40 2.31 -6.33 4.68
N CYS A 41 1.49 -5.27 4.68
CA CYS A 41 1.25 -4.40 5.83
C CYS A 41 0.36 -5.03 6.92
N GLY A 42 -0.07 -6.28 6.72
CA GLY A 42 -0.89 -7.04 7.67
C GLY A 42 -2.40 -7.00 7.40
N TRP A 43 -2.85 -6.22 6.40
CA TRP A 43 -4.26 -6.20 6.00
C TRP A 43 -4.66 -7.47 5.24
N SER A 44 -5.89 -7.93 5.47
CA SER A 44 -6.53 -9.01 4.72
C SER A 44 -7.96 -8.66 4.36
N GLY A 45 -8.30 -8.81 3.09
CA GLY A 45 -9.63 -8.59 2.56
C GLY A 45 -10.61 -9.72 2.88
N ARG A 46 -11.87 -9.53 2.49
CA ARG A 46 -12.89 -10.58 2.61
C ARG A 46 -12.67 -11.67 1.57
N ARG A 47 -13.12 -12.89 1.88
CA ARG A 47 -13.23 -13.95 0.88
C ARG A 47 -14.27 -13.57 -0.16
N ARG A 48 -13.90 -13.67 -1.44
CA ARG A 48 -14.76 -13.37 -2.59
C ARG A 48 -14.88 -14.59 -3.49
N VAL A 49 -16.06 -14.79 -4.06
CA VAL A 49 -16.30 -15.82 -5.07
C VAL A 49 -15.59 -15.50 -6.39
N LEU A 50 -15.58 -14.22 -6.76
CA LEU A 50 -14.99 -13.72 -8.00
C LEU A 50 -13.60 -13.13 -7.73
N THR A 51 -12.61 -13.56 -8.52
CA THR A 51 -11.24 -13.00 -8.46
C THR A 51 -11.24 -11.48 -8.70
N ALA A 52 -12.05 -11.00 -9.65
CA ALA A 52 -12.19 -9.57 -9.92
C ALA A 52 -12.65 -8.75 -8.69
N ALA A 53 -13.52 -9.31 -7.84
CA ALA A 53 -13.94 -8.63 -6.62
C ALA A 53 -12.82 -8.58 -5.56
N ALA A 54 -11.96 -9.62 -5.51
CA ALA A 54 -10.78 -9.61 -4.66
C ALA A 54 -9.72 -8.61 -5.19
N GLU A 55 -9.56 -8.50 -6.51
CA GLU A 55 -8.70 -7.47 -7.11
C GLU A 55 -9.15 -6.05 -6.75
N GLN A 56 -10.47 -5.79 -6.80
CA GLN A 56 -11.02 -4.51 -6.35
C GLN A 56 -10.72 -4.22 -4.88
N ASP A 57 -10.83 -5.22 -4.01
CA ASP A 57 -10.46 -5.08 -2.59
C ASP A 57 -8.96 -4.72 -2.45
N ALA A 58 -8.07 -5.36 -3.23
CA ALA A 58 -6.64 -5.07 -3.22
C ALA A 58 -6.32 -3.64 -3.67
N TRP A 59 -6.92 -3.19 -4.79
CA TRP A 59 -6.75 -1.83 -5.30
C TRP A 59 -7.31 -0.77 -4.33
N ALA A 60 -8.49 -1.02 -3.77
CA ALA A 60 -9.11 -0.11 -2.81
C ALA A 60 -8.24 0.08 -1.57
N HIS A 61 -7.66 -1.00 -1.05
CA HIS A 61 -6.71 -0.94 0.06
C HIS A 61 -5.42 -0.20 -0.35
N ALA A 62 -4.81 -0.57 -1.47
CA ALA A 62 -3.60 0.07 -2.00
C ALA A 62 -3.74 1.60 -2.10
N MET A 63 -4.84 2.07 -2.70
CA MET A 63 -5.12 3.51 -2.83
C MET A 63 -5.40 4.19 -1.48
N ARG A 64 -6.11 3.52 -0.57
CA ARG A 64 -6.50 4.10 0.72
C ARG A 64 -5.32 4.24 1.67
N ASP A 65 -4.51 3.19 1.76
CA ASP A 65 -3.45 3.04 2.77
C ASP A 65 -2.06 3.25 2.16
N ARG A 66 -1.99 3.77 0.92
CA ARG A 66 -0.75 4.05 0.16
C ARG A 66 0.17 2.82 0.04
N CYS A 67 -0.44 1.65 -0.10
CA CYS A 67 0.26 0.41 -0.41
C CYS A 67 0.36 0.24 -1.94
N GLU A 68 1.32 -0.55 -2.39
CA GLU A 68 1.47 -0.89 -3.81
C GLU A 68 0.70 -2.17 -4.14
N VAL A 69 0.43 -2.41 -5.43
CA VAL A 69 -0.09 -3.70 -5.89
C VAL A 69 1.04 -4.56 -6.46
N SER A 70 0.99 -5.86 -6.21
CA SER A 70 1.96 -6.79 -6.81
C SER A 70 1.81 -6.86 -8.33
N THR A 71 2.90 -7.17 -9.02
CA THR A 71 2.90 -7.50 -10.45
C THR A 71 3.48 -8.90 -10.63
N PRO A 72 2.68 -9.93 -10.95
CA PRO A 72 1.23 -9.89 -11.18
C PRO A 72 0.41 -9.66 -9.89
N LEU A 73 -0.77 -9.06 -10.01
CA LEU A 73 -1.69 -8.82 -8.88
C LEU A 73 -2.29 -10.13 -8.37
N VAL A 74 -2.63 -11.04 -9.27
CA VAL A 74 -3.18 -12.36 -8.94
C VAL A 74 -2.05 -13.38 -8.94
N LEU A 75 -1.85 -14.00 -7.80
CA LEU A 75 -0.82 -14.99 -7.57
C LEU A 75 -1.43 -16.38 -7.80
N THR A 76 -0.97 -17.06 -8.86
CA THR A 76 -1.40 -18.40 -9.24
C THR A 76 -0.28 -19.39 -8.94
N TRP A 77 -0.32 -19.99 -7.76
CA TRP A 77 0.56 -21.10 -7.40
C TRP A 77 -0.22 -22.17 -6.67
#